data_AF-A0A5J5N5A0-F1
#
_entry.id   AF-A0A5J5N5A0-F1
#
_cell.length_a   1.000
_cell.length_b   1.000
_cell.length_c   1.000
_cell.angle_alpha   90.00
_cell.angle_beta   90.00
_cell.angle_gamma   90.00
#
_symmetry.space_group_name_H-M   'P 1'
#
loop_
_entity.id
_entity.type
_entity.pdbx_description
1 polymer ?
#
loop_
_entity_poly.entity_id
_entity_poly.type
_entity_poly.pdbx_seq_one_letter_code
_entity_poly.pdbx_strand_id
1 'polypeptide(L)'
;MEGAEEKKKKIPAVPETLKQKRKNFAELNIKRLKKKFAQKMLRKARRKLIYVKAKHYHKEYRQINFYVPSEPKLAFVIRIRGITGVSRKIQKVLQLLHLRQIFSGTFVKLNKASVNMLRIVEPYIAWGYPNLKSVNELIYKQHIDCSISWEIRNHCMEDLIHEIYTVGKRFKEANNFLWSFKLSSLRGGMKKKTTHFVEGGDAGNREDQINRLIRRMN
;
A
#
# COMPACT_ATOMS: atom_id res chain seq x y z
N MET A 1 -78.61 -66.29 37.77
CA MET A 1 -78.90 -65.42 36.63
C MET A 1 -77.79 -64.39 36.56
N GLU A 2 -76.64 -64.82 36.06
CA GLU A 2 -76.20 -64.62 34.67
C GLU A 2 -75.75 -63.17 34.44
N GLY A 3 -74.43 -63.00 34.52
CA GLY A 3 -73.76 -61.78 34.10
C GLY A 3 -73.63 -61.71 32.58
N ALA A 4 -73.88 -60.53 32.03
CA ALA A 4 -73.48 -60.07 30.71
C ALA A 4 -74.00 -58.62 30.59
N GLU A 5 -73.28 -57.58 30.21
CA GLU A 5 -71.91 -57.35 29.77
C GLU A 5 -71.68 -55.86 30.11
N GLU A 6 -70.57 -55.50 30.74
CA GLU A 6 -70.16 -54.10 30.76
C GLU A 6 -69.97 -53.64 29.31
N LYS A 7 -70.93 -52.89 28.77
CA LYS A 7 -70.78 -52.20 27.49
C LYS A 7 -69.63 -51.20 27.63
N LYS A 8 -68.41 -51.63 27.31
CA LYS A 8 -67.25 -50.76 27.15
C LYS A 8 -67.67 -49.57 26.29
N LYS A 9 -67.71 -48.37 26.88
CA LYS A 9 -67.98 -47.12 26.15
C LYS A 9 -67.04 -47.09 24.94
N LYS A 10 -67.58 -47.25 23.73
CA LYS A 10 -66.80 -47.16 22.49
C LYS A 10 -66.21 -45.76 22.44
N ILE A 11 -64.90 -45.66 22.64
CA ILE A 11 -64.15 -44.41 22.51
C ILE A 11 -64.45 -43.87 21.10
N PRO A 12 -64.82 -42.58 20.94
CA PRO A 12 -65.15 -42.04 19.64
C PRO A 12 -63.98 -42.26 18.67
N ALA A 13 -64.28 -42.87 17.52
CA ALA A 13 -63.28 -43.15 16.51
C ALA A 13 -62.65 -41.84 16.06
N VAL A 14 -61.32 -41.71 16.25
CA VAL A 14 -60.60 -40.49 15.87
C VAL A 14 -60.85 -40.20 14.38
N PRO A 15 -61.36 -38.99 14.04
CA PRO A 15 -61.59 -38.58 12.66
C PRO A 15 -60.37 -38.84 11.78
N GLU A 16 -60.60 -39.36 10.57
CA GLU A 16 -59.52 -39.70 9.63
C GLU A 16 -58.62 -38.51 9.29
N THR A 17 -59.20 -37.31 9.23
CA THR A 17 -58.50 -36.04 9.03
C THR A 17 -57.47 -35.76 10.14
N LEU A 18 -57.76 -36.09 11.40
CA LEU A 18 -56.83 -35.95 12.51
C LEU A 18 -55.71 -37.00 12.46
N LYS A 19 -56.01 -38.23 12.03
CA LYS A 19 -55.00 -39.28 11.82
C LYS A 19 -54.01 -38.89 10.72
N GLN A 20 -54.49 -38.36 9.60
CA GLN A 20 -53.65 -37.85 8.51
C GLN A 20 -52.79 -36.65 8.95
N LYS A 21 -53.37 -35.69 9.68
CA LYS A 21 -52.61 -34.56 10.26
C LYS A 21 -51.48 -35.02 11.19
N ARG A 22 -51.73 -36.04 12.04
CA ARG A 22 -50.70 -36.62 12.93
C ARG A 22 -49.58 -37.29 12.14
N LYS A 23 -49.89 -38.06 11.08
CA LYS A 23 -48.89 -38.67 10.19
C LYS A 23 -48.03 -37.62 9.50
N ASN A 24 -48.66 -36.60 8.89
CA ASN A 24 -47.97 -35.51 8.22
C ASN A 24 -47.06 -34.73 9.18
N PHE A 25 -47.52 -34.47 10.40
CA PHE A 25 -46.70 -33.79 11.42
C PHE A 25 -45.50 -34.65 11.87
N ALA A 26 -45.69 -35.96 12.03
CA ALA A 26 -44.61 -36.89 12.35
C ALA A 26 -43.56 -36.94 11.22
N GLU A 27 -43.98 -37.01 9.97
CA GLU A 27 -43.09 -36.98 8.79
C GLU A 27 -42.32 -35.66 8.68
N LEU A 28 -43.00 -34.53 8.89
CA LEU A 28 -42.36 -33.21 8.92
C LEU A 28 -41.32 -33.10 10.04
N ASN A 29 -41.61 -33.64 11.22
CA ASN A 29 -40.68 -33.65 12.34
C ASN A 29 -39.45 -34.53 12.05
N ILE A 30 -39.66 -35.72 11.48
CA ILE A 30 -38.56 -36.61 11.07
C ILE A 30 -37.68 -35.91 10.02
N LYS A 31 -38.28 -35.24 9.02
CA LYS A 31 -37.56 -34.49 7.99
C LYS A 31 -36.76 -33.32 8.58
N ARG A 32 -37.33 -32.58 9.54
CA ARG A 32 -36.64 -31.50 10.27
C ARG A 32 -35.45 -32.02 11.07
N LEU A 33 -35.62 -33.13 11.80
CA LEU A 33 -34.55 -33.75 12.58
C LEU A 33 -33.40 -34.23 11.70
N LYS A 34 -33.71 -34.90 10.58
CA LYS A 34 -32.71 -35.33 9.58
C LYS A 34 -31.93 -34.14 9.02
N LYS A 35 -32.61 -33.04 8.65
CA LYS A 35 -31.97 -31.82 8.15
C LYS A 35 -31.06 -31.16 9.21
N LYS A 36 -31.53 -31.07 10.46
CA LYS A 36 -30.76 -30.52 11.58
C LYS A 36 -29.50 -31.35 11.85
N PHE A 37 -29.61 -32.68 11.80
CA PHE A 37 -28.49 -33.59 11.98
C PHE A 37 -27.44 -33.44 10.86
N ALA A 38 -27.88 -33.44 9.60
CA ALA A 38 -26.99 -33.23 8.45
C ALA A 38 -26.24 -31.88 8.53
N GLN A 39 -26.95 -30.80 8.89
CA GLN A 39 -26.33 -29.49 9.10
C GLN A 39 -25.31 -29.49 10.25
N LYS A 40 -25.60 -30.19 11.36
CA LYS A 40 -24.68 -30.33 12.50
C LYS A 40 -23.40 -31.06 12.08
N MET A 41 -23.52 -32.15 11.33
CA MET A 41 -22.37 -32.90 10.81
C MET A 41 -21.52 -32.07 9.86
N LEU A 42 -22.16 -31.35 8.94
CA LEU A 42 -21.48 -30.45 8.00
C LEU A 42 -20.76 -29.30 8.71
N ARG A 43 -21.37 -28.72 9.75
CA ARG A 43 -20.70 -27.70 10.60
C ARG A 43 -19.48 -28.27 11.32
N LYS A 44 -19.57 -29.49 11.85
CA LYS A 44 -18.44 -30.17 12.52
C LYS A 44 -17.28 -30.42 11.56
N ALA A 45 -17.58 -30.90 10.35
CA ALA A 45 -16.59 -31.12 9.30
C ALA A 45 -15.91 -29.81 8.87
N ARG A 46 -16.70 -28.75 8.61
CA ARG A 46 -16.18 -27.42 8.28
C ARG A 46 -15.28 -26.88 9.39
N ARG A 47 -15.67 -27.00 10.67
CA ARG A 47 -14.86 -26.52 11.80
C ARG A 47 -13.53 -27.26 11.92
N LYS A 48 -13.52 -28.58 11.70
CA LYS A 48 -12.28 -29.38 11.67
C LYS A 48 -11.36 -28.94 10.53
N LEU A 49 -11.91 -28.71 9.35
CA LEU A 49 -11.15 -28.24 8.18
C LEU A 49 -10.56 -26.84 8.40
N ILE A 50 -11.33 -25.90 8.97
CA ILE A 50 -10.85 -24.55 9.32
C ILE A 50 -9.71 -24.63 10.34
N TYR A 51 -9.85 -25.48 11.37
CA TYR A 51 -8.81 -25.66 12.38
C TYR A 51 -7.50 -26.21 11.78
N VAL A 52 -7.59 -27.23 10.92
CA VAL A 52 -6.42 -27.80 10.23
C VAL A 52 -5.76 -26.76 9.32
N LYS A 53 -6.55 -25.99 8.56
CA LYS A 53 -6.03 -24.89 7.71
C LYS A 53 -5.35 -23.80 8.54
N ALA A 54 -5.96 -23.34 9.64
CA ALA A 54 -5.38 -22.33 10.51
C ALA A 54 -4.05 -22.80 11.13
N LYS A 55 -3.97 -24.08 11.53
CA LYS A 55 -2.72 -24.68 12.02
C LYS A 55 -1.65 -24.76 10.93
N HIS A 56 -2.03 -25.08 9.69
CA HIS A 56 -1.12 -25.09 8.54
C HIS A 56 -0.57 -23.69 8.26
N TYR A 57 -1.44 -22.69 8.13
CA TYR A 57 -1.04 -21.30 7.93
C TYR A 57 -0.13 -20.83 9.05
N HIS A 58 -0.48 -21.05 10.32
CA HIS A 58 0.37 -20.65 11.44
C HIS A 58 1.76 -21.31 11.40
N LYS A 59 1.85 -22.57 10.95
CA LYS A 59 3.13 -23.27 10.76
C LYS A 59 3.92 -22.69 9.59
N GLU A 60 3.28 -22.40 8.45
CA GLU A 60 3.89 -21.69 7.32
C GLU A 60 4.41 -20.33 7.77
N TYR A 61 3.58 -19.49 8.42
CA TYR A 61 3.96 -18.17 8.95
C TYR A 61 5.13 -18.24 9.94
N ARG A 62 5.22 -19.32 10.73
CA ARG A 62 6.32 -19.56 11.67
C ARG A 62 7.60 -20.09 11.00
N GLN A 63 7.49 -20.59 9.78
CA GLN A 63 8.60 -21.00 8.90
C GLN A 63 8.93 -19.96 7.82
N ILE A 64 8.33 -18.76 7.86
CA ILE A 64 8.48 -17.75 6.81
C ILE A 64 9.91 -17.24 6.72
N ASN A 65 10.50 -17.53 5.57
CA ASN A 65 11.54 -16.76 4.91
C ASN A 65 11.29 -15.26 5.04
N PHE A 66 12.24 -14.51 5.59
CA PHE A 66 12.17 -13.06 5.69
C PHE A 66 11.83 -12.42 4.32
N TYR A 67 10.67 -11.75 4.24
CA TYR A 67 10.31 -10.98 3.05
C TYR A 67 11.14 -9.69 3.03
N VAL A 68 12.14 -9.66 2.14
CA VAL A 68 12.91 -8.44 1.87
C VAL A 68 12.15 -7.65 0.81
N PRO A 69 11.73 -6.40 1.10
CA PRO A 69 11.05 -5.57 0.11
C PRO A 69 11.97 -5.28 -1.07
N SER A 70 11.38 -5.09 -2.25
CA SER A 70 12.14 -4.73 -3.45
C SER A 70 12.85 -3.39 -3.28
N GLU A 71 14.04 -3.26 -3.87
CA GLU A 71 14.77 -2.00 -3.89
C GLU A 71 13.95 -0.86 -4.51
N PRO A 72 14.05 0.37 -3.94
CA PRO A 72 13.33 1.52 -4.46
C PRO A 72 13.87 1.96 -5.82
N LYS A 73 12.96 2.36 -6.71
CA LYS A 73 13.28 2.74 -8.10
C LYS A 73 13.37 4.26 -8.32
N LEU A 74 12.91 5.05 -7.36
CA LEU A 74 12.79 6.50 -7.45
C LEU A 74 13.52 7.16 -6.28
N ALA A 75 14.29 8.21 -6.56
CA ALA A 75 14.84 9.10 -5.56
C ALA A 75 14.34 10.53 -5.78
N PHE A 76 14.19 11.25 -4.68
CA PHE A 76 14.08 12.70 -4.70
C PHE A 76 15.38 13.30 -4.18
N VAL A 77 15.98 14.18 -4.95
CA VAL A 77 17.30 14.75 -4.68
C VAL A 77 17.16 16.23 -4.44
N ILE A 78 17.65 16.72 -3.31
CA ILE A 78 17.61 18.13 -2.92
C ILE A 78 19.04 18.64 -2.80
N ARG A 79 19.31 19.80 -3.39
CA ARG A 79 20.58 20.47 -3.23
C ARG A 79 20.64 21.26 -1.93
N ILE A 80 21.65 21.01 -1.10
CA ILE A 80 21.77 21.62 0.23
C ILE A 80 22.94 22.62 0.36
N ARG A 81 23.91 22.59 -0.57
CA ARG A 81 25.12 23.44 -0.54
C ARG A 81 25.28 24.31 -1.80
N GLY A 82 25.97 25.44 -1.65
CA GLY A 82 26.30 26.39 -2.73
C GLY A 82 27.31 25.86 -3.77
N ILE A 83 27.64 26.68 -4.78
CA ILE A 83 28.60 26.34 -5.86
C ILE A 83 30.03 26.78 -5.57
N THR A 84 30.25 27.59 -4.53
CA THR A 84 31.55 28.16 -4.20
C THR A 84 32.55 27.07 -3.80
N GLY A 85 33.73 27.06 -4.42
CA GLY A 85 34.80 26.08 -4.13
C GLY A 85 34.49 24.65 -4.56
N VAL A 86 33.52 24.43 -5.46
CA VAL A 86 33.15 23.10 -5.94
C VAL A 86 34.00 22.71 -7.15
N SER A 87 34.51 21.47 -7.17
CA SER A 87 35.27 20.95 -8.31
C SER A 87 34.42 20.90 -9.58
N ARG A 88 35.04 21.13 -10.75
CA ARG A 88 34.33 21.14 -12.06
C ARG A 88 33.55 19.85 -12.33
N LYS A 89 34.08 18.70 -11.87
CA LYS A 89 33.41 17.39 -11.98
C LYS A 89 32.07 17.39 -11.25
N ILE A 90 32.05 17.83 -9.99
CA ILE A 90 30.84 17.89 -9.15
C ILE A 90 29.86 18.92 -9.71
N GLN A 91 30.35 20.09 -10.15
CA GLN A 91 29.51 21.10 -10.81
C GLN A 91 28.80 20.54 -12.04
N LYS A 92 29.50 19.76 -12.89
CA LYS A 92 28.91 19.16 -14.08
C LYS A 92 27.85 18.13 -13.73
N VAL A 93 28.06 17.31 -12.71
CA VAL A 93 27.04 16.33 -12.26
C VAL A 93 25.81 17.03 -11.70
N LEU A 94 25.96 18.09 -10.89
CA LEU A 94 24.83 18.88 -10.39
C LEU A 94 24.04 19.56 -11.53
N GLN A 95 24.73 20.02 -12.58
CA GLN A 95 24.08 20.56 -13.78
C GLN A 95 23.27 19.50 -14.53
N LEU A 96 23.80 18.28 -14.67
CA LEU A 96 23.11 17.15 -15.33
C LEU A 96 21.86 16.71 -14.55
N LEU A 97 21.87 16.83 -13.22
CA LEU A 97 20.71 16.55 -12.36
C LEU A 97 19.72 17.73 -12.27
N HIS A 98 19.98 18.82 -13.02
CA HIS A 98 19.21 20.07 -13.00
C HIS A 98 19.19 20.81 -11.64
N LEU A 99 20.17 20.56 -10.76
CA LEU A 99 20.28 21.15 -9.43
C LEU A 99 21.10 22.46 -9.43
N ARG A 100 20.59 23.50 -10.08
CA ARG A 100 21.32 24.78 -10.28
C ARG A 100 21.31 25.69 -9.06
N GLN A 101 20.22 25.68 -8.28
CA GLN A 101 20.02 26.56 -7.12
C GLN A 101 20.07 25.78 -5.82
N ILE A 102 20.40 26.44 -4.70
CA ILE A 102 20.28 25.82 -3.37
C ILE A 102 18.79 25.59 -3.09
N PHE A 103 18.47 24.47 -2.43
CA PHE A 103 17.10 24.02 -2.17
C PHE A 103 16.27 23.79 -3.43
N SER A 104 16.93 23.58 -4.58
CA SER A 104 16.27 22.95 -5.73
C SER A 104 16.16 21.44 -5.52
N GLY A 105 15.07 20.86 -5.98
CA GLY A 105 14.78 19.43 -5.90
C GLY A 105 14.40 18.84 -7.26
N THR A 106 14.81 17.61 -7.54
CA THR A 106 14.46 16.88 -8.77
C THR A 106 14.19 15.41 -8.48
N PHE A 107 13.29 14.80 -9.27
CA PHE A 107 13.13 13.35 -9.25
C PHE A 107 14.21 12.69 -10.12
N VAL A 108 14.75 11.57 -9.64
CA VAL A 108 15.79 10.81 -10.33
C VAL A 108 15.41 9.33 -10.31
N LYS A 109 15.38 8.71 -11.49
CA LYS A 109 15.25 7.26 -11.63
C LYS A 109 16.53 6.58 -11.15
N LEU A 110 16.39 5.64 -10.22
CA LEU A 110 17.49 4.88 -9.65
C LEU A 110 17.91 3.74 -10.58
N ASN A 111 19.02 3.99 -11.28
CA ASN A 111 19.82 3.02 -12.02
C ASN A 111 21.26 3.00 -11.45
N LYS A 112 22.03 1.96 -11.76
CA LYS A 112 23.44 1.86 -11.33
C LYS A 112 24.28 3.12 -11.64
N ALA A 113 24.08 3.69 -12.84
CA ALA A 113 24.76 4.91 -13.27
C ALA A 113 24.35 6.14 -12.41
N SER A 114 23.05 6.32 -12.18
CA SER A 114 22.54 7.44 -11.37
C SER A 114 23.02 7.36 -9.92
N VAL A 115 23.08 6.17 -9.33
CA VAL A 115 23.60 5.97 -7.97
C VAL A 115 25.07 6.36 -7.90
N ASN A 116 25.88 5.99 -8.91
CA ASN A 116 27.27 6.41 -8.98
C ASN A 116 27.41 7.94 -9.13
N MET A 117 26.54 8.59 -9.91
CA MET A 117 26.49 10.05 -10.00
C MET A 117 26.15 10.69 -8.64
N LEU A 118 25.14 10.15 -7.93
CA LEU A 118 24.73 10.64 -6.62
C LEU A 118 25.85 10.51 -5.58
N ARG A 119 26.62 9.42 -5.60
CA ARG A 119 27.80 9.22 -4.74
C ARG A 119 28.87 10.29 -4.97
N ILE A 120 29.09 10.74 -6.21
CA ILE A 120 30.08 11.80 -6.52
C ILE A 120 29.66 13.15 -5.90
N VAL A 121 28.36 13.45 -5.91
CA VAL A 121 27.82 14.74 -5.43
C VAL A 121 27.28 14.66 -3.99
N GLU A 122 27.42 13.51 -3.34
CA GLU A 122 26.85 13.19 -2.04
C GLU A 122 27.03 14.28 -0.96
N PRO A 123 28.20 14.94 -0.82
CA PRO A 123 28.39 15.99 0.18
C PRO A 123 27.58 17.26 -0.06
N TYR A 124 26.98 17.43 -1.24
CA TYR A 124 26.28 18.64 -1.69
C TYR A 124 24.76 18.46 -1.79
N ILE A 125 24.30 17.21 -1.71
CA ILE A 125 22.89 16.85 -1.85
C ILE A 125 22.39 16.11 -0.62
N ALA A 126 21.10 16.21 -0.38
CA ALA A 126 20.35 15.33 0.50
C ALA A 126 19.35 14.59 -0.37
N TRP A 127 19.31 13.26 -0.30
CA TRP A 127 18.41 12.48 -1.15
C TRP A 127 17.85 11.26 -0.42
N GLY A 128 16.78 10.70 -0.94
CA GLY A 128 16.15 9.50 -0.41
C GLY A 128 14.91 9.11 -1.20
N TYR A 129 14.07 8.26 -0.61
CA TYR A 129 12.93 7.65 -1.30
C TYR A 129 11.64 8.40 -0.96
N PRO A 130 11.04 9.10 -1.93
CA PRO A 130 9.82 9.85 -1.69
C PRO A 130 8.63 8.89 -1.55
N ASN A 131 7.71 9.18 -0.64
CA ASN A 131 6.42 8.51 -0.57
C ASN A 131 5.41 9.17 -1.52
N LEU A 132 4.32 8.46 -1.83
CA LEU A 132 3.28 8.96 -2.72
C LEU A 132 2.72 10.33 -2.27
N LYS A 133 2.57 10.53 -0.95
CA LYS A 133 2.09 11.79 -0.38
C LYS A 133 3.03 12.96 -0.69
N SER A 134 4.33 12.77 -0.55
CA SER A 134 5.34 13.80 -0.82
C SER A 134 5.46 14.07 -2.32
N VAL A 135 5.29 13.07 -3.18
CA VAL A 135 5.21 13.28 -4.63
C VAL A 135 3.98 14.13 -4.99
N ASN A 136 2.80 13.80 -4.43
CA ASN A 136 1.59 14.58 -4.63
C ASN A 136 1.78 16.04 -4.20
N GLU A 137 2.20 16.26 -2.96
CA GLU A 137 2.39 17.60 -2.40
C GLU A 137 3.37 18.46 -3.22
N LEU A 138 4.39 17.85 -3.81
CA LEU A 138 5.35 18.56 -4.68
C LEU A 138 4.73 18.93 -6.03
N ILE A 139 4.09 17.98 -6.70
CA ILE A 139 3.55 18.18 -8.06
C ILE A 139 2.37 19.16 -8.03
N TYR A 140 1.42 19.02 -7.08
CA TYR A 140 0.30 19.95 -6.99
C TYR A 140 0.73 21.39 -6.69
N LYS A 141 1.80 21.57 -5.90
CA LYS A 141 2.27 22.93 -5.57
C LYS A 141 2.87 23.66 -6.77
N GLN A 142 3.32 22.93 -7.79
CA GLN A 142 4.00 23.51 -8.93
C GLN A 142 3.08 24.29 -9.89
N HIS A 143 1.76 24.37 -9.63
CA HIS A 143 0.76 25.11 -10.44
C HIS A 143 1.01 24.92 -11.94
N ILE A 144 1.05 23.65 -12.35
CA ILE A 144 1.23 23.30 -13.75
C ILE A 144 -0.15 23.24 -14.40
N ASP A 145 -0.40 24.12 -15.36
CA ASP A 145 -1.61 24.07 -16.19
C ASP A 145 -1.54 22.85 -17.12
N CYS A 146 -2.14 21.73 -16.68
CA CYS A 146 -2.25 20.51 -17.49
C CYS A 146 -2.98 20.74 -18.83
N SER A 147 -3.72 21.85 -18.98
CA SER A 147 -4.42 22.22 -20.21
C SER A 147 -3.49 22.69 -21.33
N ILE A 148 -2.27 23.14 -21.02
CA ILE A 148 -1.39 23.85 -21.98
C ILE A 148 -0.29 22.96 -22.56
N SER A 149 -0.01 21.80 -21.99
CA SER A 149 1.18 21.04 -22.37
C SER A 149 1.01 19.54 -22.19
N TRP A 150 0.84 18.85 -23.32
CA TRP A 150 1.64 17.73 -23.84
C TRP A 150 0.82 17.07 -24.95
N GLU A 151 1.44 16.71 -26.08
CA GLU A 151 0.82 15.92 -27.19
C GLU A 151 0.41 14.48 -26.79
N ILE A 152 0.34 14.22 -25.48
CA ILE A 152 -0.11 12.97 -24.90
C ILE A 152 -1.52 13.22 -24.37
N ARG A 153 -2.52 12.74 -25.13
CA ARG A 153 -3.94 12.61 -24.75
C ARG A 153 -4.17 12.65 -23.23
N ASN A 154 -4.89 13.69 -22.76
CA ASN A 154 -5.63 13.74 -21.50
C ASN A 154 -4.96 13.00 -20.32
N HIS A 155 -3.84 13.49 -19.81
CA HIS A 155 -3.33 13.03 -18.52
C HIS A 155 -3.66 14.06 -17.45
N CYS A 156 -4.45 13.63 -16.46
CA CYS A 156 -4.72 14.42 -15.27
C CYS A 156 -3.46 14.47 -14.39
N MET A 157 -3.42 15.38 -13.40
CA MET A 157 -2.28 15.48 -12.46
C MET A 157 -1.95 14.13 -11.80
N GLU A 158 -2.97 13.31 -11.58
CA GLU A 158 -2.90 11.96 -11.01
C GLU A 158 -2.12 10.98 -11.91
N ASP A 159 -2.26 11.09 -13.23
CA ASP A 159 -1.51 10.25 -14.18
C ASP A 159 -0.03 10.63 -14.19
N LEU A 160 0.28 11.93 -14.09
CA LEU A 160 1.65 12.42 -13.97
C LEU A 160 2.31 11.93 -12.68
N ILE A 161 1.60 12.04 -11.55
CA ILE A 161 2.01 11.49 -10.26
C ILE A 161 2.28 9.99 -10.37
N HIS A 162 1.36 9.24 -10.99
CA HIS A 162 1.48 7.80 -11.13
C HIS A 162 2.71 7.42 -11.96
N GLU A 163 2.92 8.08 -13.10
CA GLU A 163 4.05 7.84 -13.99
C GLU A 163 5.40 8.12 -13.30
N ILE A 164 5.47 9.19 -12.50
CA ILE A 164 6.66 9.54 -11.72
C ILE A 164 6.89 8.54 -10.58
N TYR A 165 5.88 8.26 -9.76
CA TYR A 165 6.01 7.42 -8.57
C TYR A 165 6.34 5.96 -8.92
N THR A 166 5.69 5.41 -9.95
CA THR A 166 5.91 4.02 -10.39
C THR A 166 7.14 3.86 -11.28
N VAL A 167 7.72 4.98 -11.75
CA VAL A 167 8.83 5.00 -12.72
C VAL A 167 8.42 4.28 -14.01
N GLY A 168 7.37 4.80 -14.64
CA GLY A 168 6.79 4.24 -15.88
C GLY A 168 7.70 4.39 -17.11
N LYS A 169 7.15 4.00 -18.28
CA LYS A 169 7.90 3.98 -19.56
C LYS A 169 8.29 5.39 -20.02
N ARG A 170 7.44 6.38 -19.75
CA ARG A 170 7.58 7.79 -20.11
C ARG A 170 8.09 8.64 -18.95
N PHE A 171 8.73 8.03 -17.96
CA PHE A 171 9.31 8.74 -16.81
C PHE A 171 10.24 9.90 -17.23
N LYS A 172 11.07 9.71 -18.25
CA LYS A 172 12.02 10.73 -18.71
C LYS A 172 11.30 11.99 -19.23
N GLU A 173 10.24 11.77 -20.00
CA GLU A 173 9.38 12.79 -20.56
C GLU A 173 8.65 13.56 -19.45
N ALA A 174 7.97 12.82 -18.56
CA ALA A 174 7.28 13.37 -17.41
C ALA A 174 8.20 14.17 -16.46
N ASN A 175 9.41 13.66 -16.18
CA ASN A 175 10.34 14.33 -15.28
C ASN A 175 10.95 15.59 -15.90
N ASN A 176 11.21 15.59 -17.22
CA ASN A 176 11.68 16.78 -17.91
C ASN A 176 10.61 17.89 -17.95
N PHE A 177 9.34 17.51 -18.01
CA PHE A 177 8.22 18.45 -17.92
C PHE A 177 8.14 19.16 -16.58
N LEU A 178 8.35 18.42 -15.48
CA LEU A 178 8.23 18.96 -14.12
C LEU A 178 9.28 20.03 -13.76
N TRP A 179 10.26 20.36 -14.61
CA TRP A 179 11.39 21.23 -14.25
C TRP A 179 11.99 20.88 -12.85
N SER A 180 12.89 21.71 -12.31
CA SER A 180 13.36 21.54 -10.93
C SER A 180 12.42 22.24 -9.95
N PHE A 181 12.01 21.54 -8.88
CA PHE A 181 11.23 22.10 -7.79
C PHE A 181 12.06 23.13 -7.02
N LYS A 182 11.52 24.33 -6.79
CA LYS A 182 12.13 25.32 -5.89
C LYS A 182 11.51 25.19 -4.51
N LEU A 183 12.27 24.64 -3.56
CA LEU A 183 11.81 24.44 -2.19
C LEU A 183 12.18 25.64 -1.32
N SER A 184 11.42 25.83 -0.24
CA SER A 184 11.74 26.85 0.76
C SER A 184 12.87 26.40 1.68
N SER A 185 13.42 27.36 2.43
CA SER A 185 14.39 27.06 3.48
C SER A 185 13.76 26.20 4.58
N LEU A 186 14.54 25.24 5.09
CA LEU A 186 14.06 24.28 6.08
C LEU A 186 13.53 24.95 7.35
N ARG A 187 12.24 24.80 7.65
CA ARG A 187 11.64 25.34 8.89
C ARG A 187 12.29 24.70 10.12
N GLY A 188 13.02 25.47 10.92
CA GLY A 188 13.81 24.97 12.07
C GLY A 188 15.28 24.65 11.76
N GLY A 189 15.77 25.00 10.56
CA GLY A 189 17.18 24.93 10.20
C GLY A 189 17.71 23.52 9.91
N MET A 190 18.88 23.49 9.29
CA MET A 190 19.68 22.28 9.03
C MET A 190 20.64 22.05 10.20
N LYS A 191 20.95 20.78 10.50
CA LYS A 191 21.87 20.41 11.59
C LYS A 191 23.31 20.76 11.20
N LYS A 192 23.87 20.02 10.23
CA LYS A 192 25.23 20.21 9.70
C LYS A 192 25.24 19.80 8.24
N LYS A 193 25.39 20.78 7.34
CA LYS A 193 25.35 20.58 5.88
C LYS A 193 26.54 19.82 5.31
N THR A 194 27.64 19.75 6.06
CA THR A 194 28.93 19.22 5.58
C THR A 194 29.14 17.74 5.86
N THR A 195 28.46 17.20 6.86
CA THR A 195 28.62 15.83 7.35
C THR A 195 27.53 14.93 6.78
N HIS A 196 27.83 13.63 6.68
CA HIS A 196 26.88 12.64 6.18
C HIS A 196 25.74 12.41 7.18
N PHE A 197 24.57 12.01 6.69
CA PHE A 197 23.37 11.80 7.52
C PHE A 197 23.59 10.79 8.65
N VAL A 198 24.33 9.72 8.38
CA VAL A 198 24.66 8.66 9.37
C VAL A 198 25.52 9.22 10.52
N GLU A 199 26.32 10.25 10.27
CA GLU A 199 27.16 10.93 11.28
C GLU A 199 26.39 12.05 12.00
N GLY A 200 25.07 12.15 11.81
CA GLY A 200 24.23 13.20 12.37
C GLY A 200 24.20 14.49 11.55
N GLY A 201 24.75 14.48 10.33
CA GLY A 201 24.68 15.58 9.37
C GLY A 201 23.41 15.58 8.52
N ASP A 202 23.48 16.28 7.40
CA ASP A 202 22.38 16.41 6.44
C ASP A 202 22.73 15.95 5.02
N ALA A 203 23.99 15.66 4.71
CA ALA A 203 24.37 15.22 3.38
C ALA A 203 24.09 13.73 3.15
N GLY A 204 23.85 13.35 1.89
CA GLY A 204 23.75 11.96 1.45
C GLY A 204 22.37 11.31 1.55
N ASN A 205 22.37 9.97 1.50
CA ASN A 205 21.15 9.16 1.48
C ASN A 205 20.55 9.06 2.88
N ARG A 206 19.30 9.47 3.01
CA ARG A 206 18.51 9.41 4.25
C ARG A 206 17.26 8.55 4.12
N GLU A 207 17.17 7.75 3.06
CA GLU A 207 16.09 6.81 2.80
C GLU A 207 14.70 7.48 2.96
N ASP A 208 13.83 6.94 3.81
CA ASP A 208 12.48 7.45 4.04
C ASP A 208 12.44 8.77 4.83
N GLN A 209 13.52 9.13 5.54
CA GLN A 209 13.59 10.39 6.29
C GLN A 209 13.64 11.62 5.38
N ILE A 210 13.82 11.42 4.06
CA ILE A 210 13.66 12.50 3.07
C ILE A 210 12.25 13.09 3.11
N ASN A 211 11.23 12.28 3.39
CA ASN A 211 9.85 12.72 3.41
C ASN A 211 9.59 13.75 4.51
N ARG A 212 10.23 13.58 5.67
CA ARG A 212 10.19 14.56 6.77
C ARG A 212 10.91 15.85 6.39
N LEU A 213 11.98 15.77 5.60
CA LEU A 213 12.69 16.94 5.10
C LEU A 213 11.83 17.73 4.10
N ILE A 214 11.25 17.03 3.11
CA ILE A 214 10.38 17.61 2.09
C ILE A 214 9.24 18.38 2.77
N ARG A 215 8.52 17.77 3.72
CA ARG A 215 7.42 18.43 4.44
C ARG A 215 7.78 19.68 5.22
N ARG A 216 9.05 19.84 5.62
CA ARG A 216 9.53 21.05 6.32
C ARG A 216 10.05 22.13 5.37
N MET A 217 10.28 21.79 4.10
CA MET A 217 10.73 22.69 3.03
C MET A 217 9.60 23.03 2.05
N ASN A 218 8.50 22.27 2.10
CA ASN A 218 7.29 22.52 1.34
C ASN A 218 6.32 23.42 2.10
#